data_AF-F4PY60-F1
#
_entry.id   AF-F4PY60-F1
#
_cell.length_a   1.000
_cell.length_b   1.000
_cell.length_c   1.000
_cell.angle_alpha   90.00
_cell.angle_beta   90.00
_cell.angle_gamma   90.00
#
_symmetry.space_group_name_H-M   'P 1'
#
loop_
_entity.id
_entity.type
_entity.pdbx_description
1 polymer ?
#
loop_
_entity_poly.entity_id
_entity_poly.type
_entity_poly.pdbx_seq_one_letter_code
_entity_poly.pdbx_strand_id
1 'polypeptide(L)'
;MKNLIFASNLENNFNLETLQQMCNKCLSNDDYQDIIRYIKQYFVKLHDTPTVLMFIPKGMDGEQRFISLAYEDARKQFFLASLVCKVNGNDNSIRKWFFDVDCERYSTTMDPRKPKVFIDDKIKYINMFHGFKFNDREEFDKKIKDKDTAKIAKEGVQFIWNHLDTVLCSNNQEEYKYLKGHTAKVVSGKKQETMVYLRGIQGAGKSSLIEIITASIGHNVVYTSSDPNICLPNAHNEDIVGKTVIVFEEIPVKSSNDWNQFSSAQKHFITGKTIKINPKHKNQYFIPNMISGYAISNQWAIKVENGDRRYFIPTISKSKVGDTEYFKKLYSFIQNDLVMEAFYWECIDIEKTNPFNERLIPDTVCKNEILNDHLLSIYEFIKNKYVLQGLGIERITRMALYTLYSNFCKDKGIKIIPKNEAYKRLEEIGINSQRGGQNTTIYEYSKEQLLTIYQKEKFITKNDDIFNQEDEQKVDVEIGGTTTKKD
;
A
#
# COMPACT_ATOMS: atom_id res chain seq x y z
N MET A 1 0.25 32.95 17.65
CA MET A 1 0.75 31.76 16.93
C MET A 1 2.28 31.73 16.72
N LYS A 2 3.06 32.69 17.25
CA LYS A 2 4.53 32.77 17.08
C LYS A 2 5.38 32.05 18.15
N ASN A 3 4.76 31.42 19.17
CA ASN A 3 5.47 31.02 20.40
C ASN A 3 5.56 29.51 20.64
N LEU A 4 5.13 28.67 19.69
CA LEU A 4 5.38 27.24 19.77
C LEU A 4 6.10 26.82 18.50
N ILE A 5 7.43 26.80 18.61
CA ILE A 5 8.30 26.40 17.53
C ILE A 5 8.99 25.15 18.04
N PHE A 6 8.43 23.98 17.74
CA PHE A 6 9.30 22.84 17.40
C PHE A 6 10.01 23.26 16.12
N ALA A 7 10.98 24.18 16.25
CA ALA A 7 11.69 24.73 15.13
C ALA A 7 12.37 23.57 14.45
N SER A 8 12.19 23.48 13.14
CA SER A 8 12.99 22.64 12.26
C SER A 8 14.50 22.86 12.44
N ASN A 9 14.91 23.93 13.14
CA ASN A 9 16.28 24.36 13.34
C ASN A 9 16.75 24.25 14.81
N LEU A 10 15.99 23.58 15.70
CA LEU A 10 16.48 23.28 17.04
C LEU A 10 17.54 22.17 16.95
N GLU A 11 18.82 22.53 17.08
CA GLU A 11 19.92 21.56 17.03
C GLU A 11 20.23 20.94 18.40
N ASN A 12 19.88 21.65 19.47
CA ASN A 12 20.21 21.27 20.85
C ASN A 12 19.02 20.64 21.56
N ASN A 13 19.29 19.61 22.34
CA ASN A 13 18.30 19.01 23.23
C ASN A 13 18.03 19.93 24.43
N PHE A 14 16.88 19.71 25.07
CA PHE A 14 16.53 20.40 26.31
C PHE A 14 17.63 20.22 27.37
N ASN A 15 18.00 21.30 28.04
CA ASN A 15 19.00 21.32 29.10
C ASN A 15 18.40 21.95 30.36
N LEU A 16 18.31 21.15 31.42
CA LEU A 16 17.74 21.58 32.70
C LEU A 16 18.62 22.62 33.41
N GLU A 17 19.94 22.54 33.31
CA GLU A 17 20.85 23.52 33.90
C GLU A 17 20.70 24.88 33.21
N THR A 18 20.51 24.90 31.89
CA THR A 18 20.19 26.13 31.15
C THR A 18 18.90 26.74 31.68
N LEU A 19 17.84 25.96 31.84
CA LEU A 19 16.58 26.45 32.41
C LEU A 19 16.76 27.01 33.83
N GLN A 20 17.52 26.32 34.69
CA GLN A 20 17.84 26.78 36.04
C GLN A 20 18.58 28.13 36.02
N GLN A 21 19.59 28.26 35.15
CA GLN A 21 20.33 29.52 34.99
C GLN A 21 19.43 30.66 34.51
N MET A 22 18.51 30.39 33.58
CA MET A 22 17.54 31.40 33.13
C MET A 22 16.61 31.82 34.28
N CYS A 23 16.09 30.87 35.07
CA CYS A 23 15.25 31.17 36.23
C CYS A 23 15.97 32.04 37.26
N ASN A 24 17.24 31.71 37.57
CA ASN A 24 18.05 32.45 38.54
C ASN A 24 18.39 33.88 38.09
N LYS A 25 18.47 34.13 36.78
CA LYS A 25 18.77 35.44 36.19
C LYS A 25 17.52 36.25 35.82
N CYS A 26 16.33 35.68 35.98
CA CYS A 26 15.07 36.32 35.64
C CYS A 26 14.82 37.52 36.57
N LEU A 27 14.70 38.71 36.01
CA LEU A 27 14.44 39.96 36.76
C LEU A 27 13.21 40.69 36.21
N SER A 28 12.89 40.49 34.94
CA SER A 28 11.81 41.17 34.22
C SER A 28 10.76 40.21 33.70
N ASN A 29 9.63 40.78 33.28
CA ASN A 29 8.57 40.00 32.65
C ASN A 29 9.01 39.45 31.28
N ASP A 30 9.90 40.15 30.58
CA ASP A 30 10.46 39.71 29.30
C ASP A 30 11.37 38.48 29.48
N ASP A 31 12.24 38.48 30.50
CA ASP A 31 13.05 37.30 30.86
C ASP A 31 12.16 36.09 31.16
N TYR A 32 11.04 36.33 31.87
CA TYR A 32 10.06 35.28 32.16
C TYR A 32 9.41 34.74 30.87
N GLN A 33 9.07 35.61 29.91
CA GLN A 33 8.56 35.16 28.61
C GLN A 33 9.59 34.37 27.81
N ASP A 34 10.88 34.69 27.92
CA ASP A 34 11.96 33.93 27.28
C ASP A 34 12.09 32.52 27.87
N ILE A 35 11.94 32.38 29.18
CA ILE A 35 11.87 31.07 29.87
C ILE A 35 10.67 30.27 29.38
N ILE A 36 9.49 30.89 29.32
CA ILE A 36 8.28 30.25 28.80
C ILE A 36 8.50 29.79 27.36
N ARG A 37 9.12 30.62 26.52
CA ARG A 37 9.42 30.29 25.12
C ARG A 37 10.40 29.13 25.02
N TYR A 38 11.44 29.10 25.86
CA TYR A 38 12.38 27.98 25.94
C TYR A 38 11.66 26.67 26.29
N ILE A 39 10.81 26.66 27.32
CA ILE A 39 10.05 25.45 27.70
C ILE A 39 9.13 24.99 26.57
N LYS A 40 8.41 25.92 25.92
CA LYS A 40 7.46 25.63 24.84
C LYS A 40 8.11 25.11 23.55
N GLN A 41 9.43 25.20 23.42
CA GLN A 41 10.18 24.54 22.33
C GLN A 41 10.30 23.02 22.53
N TYR A 42 10.18 22.54 23.77
CA TYR A 42 10.42 21.13 24.09
C TYR A 42 9.21 20.43 24.70
N PHE A 43 8.35 21.14 25.44
CA PHE A 43 7.27 20.52 26.21
C PHE A 43 5.88 21.06 25.85
N VAL A 44 4.95 20.14 25.74
CA VAL A 44 3.52 20.40 25.50
C VAL A 44 2.67 19.40 26.26
N LYS A 45 1.43 19.77 26.57
CA LYS A 45 0.46 18.86 27.22
C LYS A 45 -0.52 18.32 26.21
N LEU A 46 -0.89 17.05 26.36
CA LEU A 46 -1.88 16.41 25.50
C LEU A 46 -3.31 16.68 25.99
N HIS A 47 -4.28 16.70 25.05
CA HIS A 47 -5.70 16.93 25.35
C HIS A 47 -6.32 15.80 26.18
N ASP A 48 -6.11 14.55 25.75
CA ASP A 48 -6.92 13.40 26.20
C ASP A 48 -6.33 12.66 27.40
N THR A 49 -5.10 12.98 27.79
CA THR A 49 -4.40 12.30 28.89
C THR A 49 -3.55 13.28 29.69
N PRO A 50 -3.32 13.03 31.01
CA PRO A 50 -2.39 13.78 31.84
C PRO A 50 -0.93 13.42 31.47
N THR A 51 -0.58 13.70 30.22
CA THR A 51 0.69 13.37 29.58
C THR A 51 1.33 14.64 29.04
N VAL A 52 2.61 14.82 29.32
CA VAL A 52 3.47 15.81 28.70
C VAL A 52 4.22 15.13 27.57
N LEU A 53 4.13 15.69 26.36
CA LEU A 53 4.97 15.27 25.25
C LEU A 53 6.24 16.12 25.25
N MET A 54 7.40 15.46 25.30
CA MET A 54 8.72 16.08 25.24
C MET A 54 9.31 15.84 23.84
N PHE A 55 9.71 16.90 23.16
CA PHE A 55 10.44 16.83 21.91
C PHE A 55 11.95 16.73 22.17
N ILE A 56 12.58 15.79 21.47
CA ILE A 56 14.02 15.60 21.43
C ILE A 56 14.45 15.88 20.00
N PRO A 57 15.04 17.06 19.74
CA PRO A 57 15.48 17.43 18.41
C PRO A 57 16.60 16.52 17.86
N LYS A 58 17.46 15.97 18.72
CA LYS A 58 18.55 15.09 18.29
C LYS A 58 18.68 13.87 19.20
N GLY A 59 18.19 12.73 18.72
CA GLY A 59 18.37 11.42 19.34
C GLY A 59 19.83 10.96 19.37
N MET A 60 20.09 9.81 19.99
CA MET A 60 21.43 9.21 20.00
C MET A 60 21.89 8.78 18.60
N ASP A 61 20.93 8.41 17.77
CA ASP A 61 20.99 8.10 16.34
C ASP A 61 20.95 9.35 15.46
N GLY A 62 20.80 10.54 16.03
CA GLY A 62 20.61 11.80 15.30
C GLY A 62 19.18 12.07 14.87
N GLU A 63 18.22 11.19 15.17
CA GLU A 63 16.83 11.35 14.74
C GLU A 63 15.98 12.16 15.73
N GLN A 64 15.04 12.93 15.22
CA GLN A 64 14.05 13.63 16.02
C GLN A 64 13.04 12.65 16.61
N ARG A 65 12.70 12.80 17.89
CA ARG A 65 11.69 11.94 18.53
C ARG A 65 10.87 12.69 19.57
N PHE A 66 9.74 12.09 19.91
CA PHE A 66 8.92 12.54 21.03
C PHE A 66 8.85 11.48 22.11
N ILE A 67 8.96 11.90 23.36
CA ILE A 67 8.74 11.06 24.54
C ILE A 67 7.45 11.48 25.21
N SER A 68 6.60 10.51 25.51
CA SER A 68 5.40 10.73 26.34
C SER A 68 5.76 10.50 27.80
N LEU A 69 5.54 11.51 28.64
CA LEU A 69 5.81 11.48 30.08
C LEU A 69 4.50 11.65 30.83
N ALA A 70 4.23 10.81 31.83
CA ALA A 70 3.16 11.10 32.78
C ALA A 70 3.46 12.42 33.50
N TYR A 71 2.43 13.17 33.90
CA TYR A 71 2.63 14.46 34.61
C TYR A 71 3.54 14.33 35.83
N GLU A 72 3.44 13.24 36.58
CA GLU A 72 4.30 12.99 37.75
C GLU A 72 5.78 12.82 37.38
N ASP A 73 6.08 12.12 36.29
CA ASP A 73 7.45 11.94 35.83
C ASP A 73 8.02 13.24 35.30
N ALA A 74 7.24 13.99 34.52
CA ALA A 74 7.63 15.31 34.03
C ALA A 74 7.93 16.28 35.19
N ARG A 75 7.10 16.26 36.25
CA ARG A 75 7.30 17.05 37.48
C ARG A 75 8.59 16.69 38.21
N LYS A 76 8.91 15.41 38.33
CA LYS A 76 10.10 14.93 39.04
C LYS A 76 11.40 15.17 38.27
N GLN A 77 11.35 15.08 36.94
CA GLN A 77 12.56 15.08 36.11
C GLN A 77 12.87 16.46 35.50
N PHE A 78 11.86 17.21 35.06
CA PHE A 78 12.07 18.42 34.24
C PHE A 78 11.50 19.69 34.87
N PHE A 79 10.43 19.58 35.66
CA PHE A 79 9.74 20.72 36.28
C PHE A 79 9.93 20.71 37.80
N LEU A 80 11.20 20.81 38.23
CA LEU A 80 11.58 20.76 39.64
C LEU A 80 10.94 21.89 40.46
N ALA A 81 10.65 21.61 41.73
CA ALA A 81 10.08 22.60 42.64
C ALA A 81 10.99 23.83 42.87
N SER A 82 12.30 23.67 42.67
CA SER A 82 13.31 24.74 42.75
C SER A 82 13.30 25.71 41.57
N LEU A 83 12.59 25.41 40.47
CA LEU A 83 12.48 26.30 39.32
C LEU A 83 11.48 27.43 39.60
N VAL A 84 11.98 28.48 40.26
CA VAL A 84 11.22 29.68 40.64
C VAL A 84 11.91 30.93 40.08
N CYS A 85 11.15 31.78 39.39
CA CYS A 85 11.62 33.05 38.83
C CYS A 85 11.15 34.22 39.68
N LYS A 86 12.01 35.20 39.95
CA LYS A 86 11.65 36.42 40.67
C LYS A 86 11.34 37.55 39.70
N VAL A 87 10.06 37.86 39.52
CA VAL A 87 9.62 38.94 38.62
C VAL A 87 8.93 40.01 39.45
N ASN A 88 9.45 41.23 39.44
CA ASN A 88 8.90 42.37 40.19
C ASN A 88 8.64 42.07 41.68
N GLY A 89 9.51 41.29 42.31
CA GLY A 89 9.41 40.90 43.72
C GLY A 89 8.47 39.72 44.01
N ASN A 90 7.81 39.15 42.99
CA ASN A 90 6.96 37.98 43.13
C ASN A 90 7.66 36.70 42.66
N ASP A 91 7.49 35.63 43.44
CA ASP A 91 7.98 34.30 43.10
C ASP A 91 7.02 33.62 42.12
N ASN A 92 7.53 33.27 40.94
CA ASN A 92 6.79 32.61 39.86
C ASN A 92 7.33 31.18 39.67
N SER A 93 6.58 30.19 40.14
CA SER A 93 6.95 28.78 39.97
C SER A 93 6.69 28.31 38.55
N ILE A 94 7.73 27.81 37.87
CA ILE A 94 7.64 27.25 36.52
C ILE A 94 6.77 25.99 36.51
N ARG A 95 6.89 25.15 37.55
CA ARG A 95 6.04 23.95 37.71
C ARG A 95 4.56 24.35 37.83
N LYS A 96 4.23 25.28 38.72
CA LYS A 96 2.84 25.76 38.89
C LYS A 96 2.30 26.38 37.61
N TRP A 97 3.11 27.21 36.95
CA TRP A 97 2.74 27.80 35.66
C TRP A 97 2.44 26.72 34.61
N PHE A 98 3.34 25.76 34.41
CA PHE A 98 3.17 24.79 33.34
C PHE A 98 2.00 23.84 33.59
N PHE A 99 1.76 23.37 34.82
CA PHE A 99 0.70 22.39 35.06
C PHE A 99 -0.66 23.01 35.38
N ASP A 100 -0.69 24.16 36.05
CA ASP A 100 -1.92 24.69 36.64
C ASP A 100 -2.42 25.96 35.92
N VAL A 101 -1.53 26.74 35.31
CA VAL A 101 -1.88 28.02 34.66
C VAL A 101 -1.97 27.90 33.14
N ASP A 102 -0.98 27.27 32.50
CA ASP A 102 -0.97 27.13 31.04
C ASP A 102 -2.10 26.17 30.60
N CYS A 103 -3.07 26.71 29.88
CA CYS A 103 -4.23 25.96 29.38
C CYS A 103 -4.00 25.37 27.99
N GLU A 104 -2.82 25.57 27.40
CA GLU A 104 -2.51 25.09 26.05
C GLU A 104 -2.42 23.56 26.05
N ARG A 105 -3.12 22.94 25.11
CA ARG A 105 -3.22 21.48 24.94
C ARG A 105 -3.16 21.14 23.46
N TYR A 106 -2.65 19.94 23.15
CA TYR A 106 -2.46 19.45 21.79
C TYR A 106 -3.00 18.03 21.62
N SER A 107 -3.54 17.76 20.45
CA SER A 107 -3.79 16.39 19.96
C SER A 107 -2.61 15.96 19.08
N THR A 108 -2.39 14.65 18.94
CA THR A 108 -1.31 14.12 18.10
C THR A 108 -1.84 13.56 16.79
N THR A 109 -1.03 13.60 15.75
CA THR A 109 -1.32 12.99 14.44
C THR A 109 -0.02 12.48 13.81
N MET A 110 -0.15 11.72 12.72
CA MET A 110 0.96 11.18 11.92
C MET A 110 0.76 11.47 10.43
N ASP A 111 0.05 12.55 10.08
CA ASP A 111 -0.29 12.88 8.69
C ASP A 111 0.90 13.52 7.96
N PRO A 112 1.53 12.87 6.97
CA PRO A 112 2.72 13.40 6.28
C PRO A 112 2.46 14.71 5.51
N ARG A 113 1.19 15.09 5.31
CA ARG A 113 0.79 16.29 4.55
C ARG A 113 0.60 17.52 5.44
N LYS A 114 0.59 17.34 6.76
CA LYS A 114 0.39 18.42 7.74
C LYS A 114 1.75 18.86 8.30
N PRO A 115 1.94 20.15 8.60
CA PRO A 115 3.19 20.62 9.20
C PRO A 115 3.33 20.11 10.65
N LYS A 116 4.51 20.30 11.25
CA LYS A 116 4.82 19.81 12.61
C LYS A 116 3.81 20.28 13.67
N VAL A 117 3.33 21.52 13.55
CA VAL A 117 2.30 22.10 14.40
C VAL A 117 1.28 22.80 13.53
N PHE A 118 0.00 22.54 13.75
CA PHE A 118 -1.09 23.22 13.04
C PHE A 118 -2.34 23.31 13.90
N ILE A 119 -3.31 24.09 13.41
CA ILE A 119 -4.65 24.19 14.00
C ILE A 119 -5.65 23.69 12.97
N ASP A 120 -6.54 22.80 13.38
CA ASP A 120 -7.64 22.29 12.56
C ASP A 120 -8.88 22.24 13.44
N ASP A 121 -10.00 22.80 12.96
CA ASP A 121 -11.25 22.91 13.73
C ASP A 121 -11.08 23.44 15.17
N LYS A 122 -10.24 24.47 15.34
CA LYS A 122 -9.87 25.09 16.64
C LYS A 122 -9.08 24.18 17.60
N ILE A 123 -8.74 22.95 17.19
CA ILE A 123 -7.89 22.03 17.95
C ILE A 123 -6.45 22.22 17.47
N LYS A 124 -5.51 22.27 18.42
CA LYS A 124 -4.08 22.34 18.11
C LYS A 124 -3.52 20.93 17.97
N TYR A 125 -2.76 20.69 16.91
CA TYR A 125 -2.16 19.39 16.62
C TYR A 125 -0.64 19.45 16.62
N ILE A 126 -0.03 18.35 17.07
CA ILE A 126 1.38 18.04 16.86
C ILE A 126 1.45 16.85 15.92
N ASN A 127 2.10 17.06 14.78
CA ASN A 127 2.39 16.00 13.86
C ASN A 127 3.66 15.26 14.31
N MET A 128 3.47 14.04 14.79
CA MET A 128 4.52 13.14 15.23
C MET A 128 5.18 12.38 14.08
N PHE A 129 4.73 12.58 12.83
CA PHE A 129 5.42 12.04 11.66
C PHE A 129 6.87 12.50 11.63
N HIS A 130 7.79 11.55 11.38
CA HIS A 130 9.24 11.78 11.42
C HIS A 130 9.75 12.54 10.19
N GLY A 131 8.96 12.59 9.12
CA GLY A 131 9.36 13.16 7.83
C GLY A 131 9.90 12.09 6.88
N PHE A 132 10.00 12.47 5.61
CA PHE A 132 10.69 11.68 4.60
C PHE A 132 12.20 11.90 4.68
N LYS A 133 12.98 10.94 4.17
CA LYS A 133 14.44 11.00 4.13
C LYS A 133 14.97 12.29 3.50
N PHE A 134 14.37 12.72 2.39
CA PHE A 134 14.74 13.95 1.69
C PHE A 134 13.66 15.02 1.90
N ASN A 135 14.09 16.22 2.29
CA ASN A 135 13.18 17.30 2.65
C ASN A 135 13.67 18.71 2.24
N ASP A 136 14.93 18.88 1.84
CA ASP A 136 15.50 20.17 1.44
C ASP A 136 15.72 20.25 -0.08
N ARG A 137 14.71 20.77 -0.79
CA ARG A 137 14.80 20.97 -2.25
C ARG A 137 15.86 22.00 -2.62
N GLU A 138 16.04 23.04 -1.81
CA GLU A 138 16.98 24.12 -2.12
C GLU A 138 18.43 23.63 -2.04
N GLU A 139 18.74 22.79 -1.05
CA GLU A 139 20.04 22.13 -0.95
C GLU A 139 20.27 21.20 -2.15
N PHE A 140 19.28 20.38 -2.51
CA PHE A 140 19.37 19.53 -3.69
C PHE A 140 19.63 20.34 -4.97
N ASP A 141 18.83 21.39 -5.22
CA ASP A 141 18.98 22.23 -6.41
C ASP A 141 20.36 22.91 -6.47
N LYS A 142 21.02 23.16 -5.33
CA LYS A 142 22.42 23.62 -5.29
C LYS A 142 23.39 22.50 -5.70
N LYS A 143 23.21 21.26 -5.21
CA LYS A 143 24.04 20.10 -5.56
C LYS A 143 24.03 19.85 -7.08
N ILE A 144 22.86 19.91 -7.72
CA ILE A 144 22.75 19.60 -9.17
C ILE A 144 23.34 20.69 -10.08
N LYS A 145 23.72 21.87 -9.56
CA LYS A 145 24.40 22.89 -10.39
C LYS A 145 25.74 22.39 -10.92
N ASP A 146 26.38 21.47 -10.20
CA ASP A 146 27.56 20.78 -10.69
C ASP A 146 27.21 19.79 -11.81
N LYS A 147 27.92 19.88 -12.94
CA LYS A 147 27.60 19.13 -14.16
C LYS A 147 27.81 17.63 -14.01
N ASP A 148 28.86 17.22 -13.30
CA ASP A 148 29.18 15.80 -13.12
C ASP A 148 28.18 15.14 -12.16
N THR A 149 27.85 15.83 -11.08
CA THR A 149 26.80 15.46 -10.12
C THR A 149 25.44 15.31 -10.82
N ALA A 150 25.03 16.30 -11.62
CA ALA A 150 23.78 16.25 -12.37
C ALA A 150 23.74 15.08 -13.37
N LYS A 151 24.88 14.80 -14.02
CA LYS A 151 25.01 13.67 -14.95
C LYS A 151 24.81 12.34 -14.25
N ILE A 152 25.48 12.11 -13.11
CA ILE A 152 25.34 10.88 -12.31
C ILE A 152 23.89 10.69 -11.87
N ALA A 153 23.28 11.74 -11.31
CA ALA A 153 21.89 11.72 -10.88
C ALA A 153 20.95 11.35 -12.03
N LYS A 154 21.08 12.03 -13.18
CA LYS A 154 20.24 11.80 -14.36
C LYS A 154 20.41 10.38 -14.92
N GLU A 155 21.64 9.88 -15.01
CA GLU A 155 21.93 8.52 -15.50
C GLU A 155 21.30 7.47 -14.59
N GLY A 156 21.44 7.61 -13.27
CA GLY A 156 20.86 6.68 -12.30
C GLY A 156 19.33 6.70 -12.31
N VAL A 157 18.71 7.89 -12.30
CA VAL A 157 17.25 8.03 -12.35
C VAL A 157 16.67 7.46 -13.65
N GLN A 158 17.32 7.74 -14.79
CA GLN A 158 16.91 7.16 -16.07
C GLN A 158 17.03 5.63 -16.07
N PHE A 159 18.09 5.08 -15.48
CA PHE A 159 18.27 3.63 -15.35
C PHE A 159 17.15 2.99 -14.53
N ILE A 160 16.73 3.64 -13.44
CA ILE A 160 15.63 3.18 -12.59
C ILE A 160 14.30 3.21 -13.34
N TRP A 161 13.96 4.32 -14.01
CA TRP A 161 12.73 4.37 -14.81
C TRP A 161 12.73 3.34 -15.94
N ASN A 162 13.86 3.13 -16.60
CA ASN A 162 14.02 2.08 -17.61
C ASN A 162 13.84 0.69 -17.01
N HIS A 163 14.31 0.44 -15.78
CA HIS A 163 14.07 -0.83 -15.10
C HIS A 163 12.57 -1.06 -14.85
N LEU A 164 11.86 -0.04 -14.36
CA LEU A 164 10.41 -0.11 -14.13
C LEU A 164 9.64 -0.39 -15.44
N ASP A 165 10.01 0.27 -16.54
CA ASP A 165 9.39 0.05 -17.86
C ASP A 165 9.72 -1.35 -18.42
N THR A 166 11.01 -1.63 -18.61
CA THR A 166 11.46 -2.79 -19.40
C THR A 166 11.39 -4.10 -18.63
N VAL A 167 11.57 -4.07 -17.30
CA VAL A 167 11.58 -5.26 -16.46
C VAL A 167 10.26 -5.42 -15.73
N LEU A 168 9.81 -4.42 -14.97
CA LEU A 168 8.61 -4.59 -14.15
C LEU A 168 7.31 -4.51 -14.94
N CYS A 169 7.28 -3.79 -16.06
CA CYS A 169 6.11 -3.66 -16.94
C CYS A 169 6.28 -4.36 -18.30
N SER A 170 7.38 -5.10 -18.53
CA SER A 170 7.64 -5.80 -19.79
C SER A 170 7.51 -4.92 -21.05
N ASN A 171 7.92 -3.65 -20.98
CA ASN A 171 7.74 -2.64 -22.03
C ASN A 171 6.28 -2.30 -22.39
N ASN A 172 5.30 -2.74 -21.59
CA ASN A 172 3.92 -2.34 -21.76
C ASN A 172 3.74 -0.90 -21.26
N GLN A 173 3.51 0.02 -22.20
CA GLN A 173 3.44 1.45 -21.91
C GLN A 173 2.23 1.85 -21.05
N GLU A 174 1.12 1.12 -21.12
CA GLU A 174 -0.03 1.37 -20.23
C GLU A 174 0.28 0.97 -18.79
N GLU A 175 0.87 -0.21 -18.61
CA GLU A 175 1.34 -0.68 -17.31
C GLU A 175 2.42 0.24 -16.74
N TYR A 176 3.40 0.65 -17.55
CA TYR A 176 4.48 1.54 -17.13
C TYR A 176 3.95 2.93 -16.74
N LYS A 177 3.06 3.52 -17.55
CA LYS A 177 2.43 4.81 -17.22
C LYS A 177 1.68 4.74 -15.89
N TYR A 178 0.95 3.64 -15.66
CA TYR A 178 0.26 3.42 -14.39
C TYR A 178 1.25 3.28 -13.22
N LEU A 179 2.26 2.42 -13.35
CA LEU A 179 3.25 2.18 -12.31
C LEU A 179 4.06 3.44 -11.98
N LYS A 180 4.43 4.24 -12.99
CA LYS A 180 5.12 5.52 -12.83
C LYS A 180 4.28 6.53 -12.06
N GLY A 181 3.01 6.71 -12.44
CA GLY A 181 2.09 7.61 -11.75
C GLY A 181 1.81 7.18 -10.31
N HIS A 182 1.61 5.87 -10.09
CA HIS A 182 1.43 5.29 -8.76
C HIS A 182 2.67 5.52 -7.88
N THR A 183 3.86 5.18 -8.39
CA THR A 183 5.13 5.35 -7.67
C THR A 183 5.35 6.82 -7.31
N ALA A 184 5.14 7.75 -8.26
CA ALA A 184 5.28 9.18 -8.00
C ALA A 184 4.37 9.67 -6.88
N LYS A 185 3.08 9.26 -6.88
CA LYS A 185 2.15 9.61 -5.79
C LYS A 185 2.57 9.05 -4.44
N VAL A 186 2.96 7.77 -4.39
CA VAL A 186 3.41 7.14 -3.13
C VAL A 186 4.65 7.82 -2.58
N VAL A 187 5.64 8.08 -3.43
CA VAL A 187 6.88 8.78 -3.05
C VAL A 187 6.60 10.21 -2.57
N SER A 188 5.59 10.88 -3.14
CA SER A 188 5.13 12.19 -2.65
C SER A 188 4.36 12.17 -1.33
N GLY A 189 4.20 10.99 -0.70
CA GLY A 189 3.48 10.83 0.56
C GLY A 189 1.96 10.78 0.43
N LYS A 190 1.43 10.57 -0.79
CA LYS A 190 -0.02 10.43 -1.02
C LYS A 190 -0.42 8.96 -0.99
N LYS A 191 -1.35 8.64 -0.09
CA LYS A 191 -1.99 7.32 -0.03
C LYS A 191 -2.65 6.98 -1.36
N GLN A 192 -2.55 5.72 -1.77
CA GLN A 192 -3.28 5.14 -2.88
C GLN A 192 -4.39 4.22 -2.38
N GLU A 193 -5.54 4.25 -3.05
CA GLU A 193 -6.66 3.31 -2.86
C GLU A 193 -6.51 2.04 -3.72
N THR A 194 -5.31 1.84 -4.26
CA THR A 194 -4.89 0.66 -5.01
C THR A 194 -3.63 0.07 -4.41
N MET A 195 -3.40 -1.20 -4.71
CA MET A 195 -2.28 -2.00 -4.25
C MET A 195 -1.56 -2.58 -5.45
N VAL A 196 -0.23 -2.47 -5.47
CA VAL A 196 0.60 -3.08 -6.50
C VAL A 196 0.97 -4.49 -6.05
N TYR A 197 0.64 -5.49 -6.87
CA TYR A 197 1.00 -6.87 -6.62
C TYR A 197 2.04 -7.37 -7.62
N LEU A 198 3.28 -7.50 -7.14
CA LEU A 198 4.42 -7.93 -7.94
C LEU A 198 4.53 -9.46 -7.87
N ARG A 199 4.14 -10.12 -8.97
CA ARG A 199 4.30 -11.56 -9.15
C ARG A 199 5.23 -11.87 -10.30
N GLY A 200 6.07 -12.87 -10.10
CA GLY A 200 6.98 -13.39 -11.11
C GLY A 200 7.89 -14.43 -10.50
N ILE A 201 8.76 -15.02 -11.32
CA ILE A 201 9.75 -15.99 -10.83
C ILE A 201 10.77 -15.32 -9.89
N GLN A 202 11.41 -16.10 -9.04
CA GLN A 202 12.50 -15.62 -8.19
C GLN A 202 13.63 -15.06 -9.05
N GLY A 203 14.27 -13.97 -8.60
CA GLY A 203 15.34 -13.31 -9.35
C GLY A 203 14.89 -12.43 -10.52
N ALA A 204 13.57 -12.24 -10.74
CA ALA A 204 13.06 -11.34 -11.78
C ALA A 204 13.11 -9.83 -11.42
N GLY A 205 13.63 -9.49 -10.23
CA GLY A 205 13.74 -8.09 -9.78
C GLY A 205 12.51 -7.53 -9.04
N LYS A 206 11.58 -8.37 -8.58
CA LYS A 206 10.33 -7.90 -7.94
C LYS A 206 10.55 -6.95 -6.75
N SER A 207 11.53 -7.22 -5.92
CA SER A 207 11.82 -6.41 -4.73
C SER A 207 12.41 -5.04 -5.05
N SER A 208 12.92 -4.83 -6.28
CA SER A 208 13.59 -3.59 -6.66
C SER A 208 12.69 -2.37 -6.51
N LEU A 209 11.40 -2.47 -6.85
CA LEU A 209 10.45 -1.37 -6.70
C LEU A 209 10.34 -0.93 -5.24
N ILE A 210 10.28 -1.90 -4.33
CA ILE A 210 10.19 -1.63 -2.89
C ILE A 210 11.47 -1.00 -2.39
N GLU A 211 12.62 -1.49 -2.85
CA GLU A 211 13.92 -0.93 -2.48
C GLU A 211 14.10 0.49 -3.02
N ILE A 212 13.69 0.77 -4.27
CA ILE A 212 13.66 2.12 -4.86
C ILE A 212 12.79 3.05 -4.02
N ILE A 213 11.55 2.65 -3.72
CA ILE A 213 10.63 3.46 -2.91
C ILE A 213 11.25 3.71 -1.54
N THR A 214 11.69 2.65 -0.85
CA THR A 214 12.26 2.73 0.51
C THR A 214 13.50 3.62 0.56
N ALA A 215 14.41 3.48 -0.41
CA ALA A 215 15.62 4.29 -0.48
C ALA A 215 15.32 5.77 -0.78
N SER A 216 14.21 6.05 -1.48
CA SER A 216 13.75 7.42 -1.78
C SER A 216 13.00 8.09 -0.63
N ILE A 217 12.17 7.37 0.14
CA ILE A 217 11.32 7.97 1.19
C ILE A 217 11.85 7.74 2.61
N GLY A 218 12.73 6.76 2.81
CA GLY A 218 13.29 6.37 4.12
C GLY A 218 12.67 5.08 4.69
N HIS A 219 13.51 4.28 5.36
CA HIS A 219 13.10 3.01 5.99
C HIS A 219 12.09 3.21 7.14
N ASN A 220 12.14 4.34 7.83
CA ASN A 220 11.30 4.66 8.98
C ASN A 220 9.80 4.81 8.61
N VAL A 221 9.46 5.07 7.35
CA VAL A 221 8.07 5.23 6.88
C VAL A 221 7.54 4.02 6.10
N VAL A 222 8.38 3.00 5.90
CA VAL A 222 8.02 1.73 5.27
C VAL A 222 7.90 0.65 6.33
N TYR A 223 6.96 -0.28 6.16
CA TYR A 223 6.83 -1.47 6.99
C TYR A 223 6.69 -2.71 6.12
N THR A 224 7.55 -3.69 6.33
CA THR A 224 7.53 -4.98 5.62
C THR A 224 7.06 -6.06 6.57
N SER A 225 6.06 -6.84 6.14
CA SER A 225 5.45 -7.91 6.93
C SER A 225 5.36 -9.20 6.12
N SER A 226 5.76 -10.30 6.75
CA SER A 226 5.36 -11.65 6.31
C SER A 226 4.08 -12.14 6.99
N ASP A 227 3.60 -11.42 8.02
CA ASP A 227 2.33 -11.72 8.68
C ASP A 227 1.18 -10.99 7.97
N PRO A 228 0.27 -11.72 7.30
CA PRO A 228 -0.89 -11.13 6.64
C PRO A 228 -1.91 -10.60 7.65
N ASN A 229 -1.83 -11.03 8.91
CA ASN A 229 -2.84 -10.69 9.91
C ASN A 229 -2.78 -9.23 10.34
N ILE A 230 -1.73 -8.47 10.04
CA ILE A 230 -1.59 -7.07 10.46
C ILE A 230 -2.73 -6.15 9.98
N CYS A 231 -3.43 -6.52 8.91
CA CYS A 231 -4.62 -5.82 8.42
C CYS A 231 -5.93 -6.24 9.12
N LEU A 232 -5.92 -7.30 9.93
CA LEU A 232 -7.11 -7.81 10.59
C LEU A 232 -7.53 -6.89 11.76
N PRO A 233 -8.85 -6.74 12.01
CA PRO A 233 -9.36 -5.81 13.03
C PRO A 233 -8.87 -6.04 14.47
N ASN A 234 -8.43 -7.26 14.79
CA ASN A 234 -7.99 -7.66 16.12
C ASN A 234 -6.48 -7.87 16.22
N ALA A 235 -5.74 -7.72 15.11
CA ALA A 235 -4.30 -7.90 15.12
C ALA A 235 -3.62 -6.79 15.91
N HIS A 236 -2.50 -7.12 16.54
CA HIS A 236 -1.63 -6.11 17.10
C HIS A 236 -0.87 -5.43 15.96
N ASN A 237 -1.08 -4.14 15.78
CA ASN A 237 -0.64 -3.38 14.60
C ASN A 237 -0.12 -1.98 14.98
N GLU A 238 0.54 -1.85 16.13
CA GLU A 238 1.16 -0.57 16.53
C GLU A 238 2.34 -0.21 15.61
N ASP A 239 3.01 -1.21 15.01
CA ASP A 239 4.18 -1.01 14.15
C ASP A 239 3.88 -0.28 12.83
N ILE A 240 2.61 -0.26 12.40
CA ILE A 240 2.18 0.47 11.18
C ILE A 240 1.85 1.94 11.46
N VAL A 241 1.90 2.39 12.71
CA VAL A 241 1.67 3.79 13.06
C VAL A 241 2.78 4.65 12.48
N GLY A 242 2.41 5.72 11.75
CA GLY A 242 3.37 6.63 11.12
C GLY A 242 4.00 6.11 9.83
N LYS A 243 3.55 4.96 9.32
CA LYS A 243 3.98 4.42 8.03
C LYS A 243 3.13 4.99 6.89
N THR A 244 3.74 5.12 5.72
CA THR A 244 3.08 5.50 4.46
C THR A 244 3.07 4.37 3.44
N VAL A 245 3.87 3.33 3.65
CA VAL A 245 3.95 2.15 2.79
C VAL A 245 3.92 0.89 3.64
N ILE A 246 3.13 -0.09 3.22
CA ILE A 246 3.20 -1.46 3.74
C ILE A 246 3.51 -2.44 2.60
N VAL A 247 4.39 -3.38 2.89
CA VAL A 247 4.82 -4.42 1.95
C VAL A 247 4.50 -5.78 2.55
N PHE A 248 3.70 -6.58 1.86
CA PHE A 248 3.44 -7.96 2.21
C PHE A 248 4.35 -8.87 1.43
N GLU A 249 5.29 -9.53 2.11
CA GLU A 249 6.15 -10.55 1.54
C GLU A 249 5.56 -11.92 1.82
N GLU A 250 5.38 -12.74 0.78
CA GLU A 250 5.03 -14.16 0.92
C GLU A 250 3.78 -14.44 1.77
N ILE A 251 2.66 -13.75 1.49
CA ILE A 251 1.36 -13.93 2.19
C ILE A 251 1.03 -15.44 2.32
N PRO A 252 1.19 -16.06 3.52
CA PRO A 252 0.96 -17.48 3.71
C PRO A 252 -0.53 -17.69 3.99
N VAL A 253 -1.23 -18.32 3.05
CA VAL A 253 -2.66 -18.61 3.20
C VAL A 253 -2.82 -20.10 3.52
N LYS A 254 -3.21 -20.39 4.77
CA LYS A 254 -3.31 -21.76 5.29
C LYS A 254 -4.65 -22.45 4.99
N SER A 255 -5.72 -21.69 4.75
CA SER A 255 -7.05 -22.24 4.44
C SER A 255 -7.93 -21.26 3.63
N SER A 256 -8.97 -21.78 2.96
CA SER A 256 -9.91 -20.99 2.15
C SER A 256 -10.80 -20.04 2.97
N ASN A 257 -11.10 -20.37 4.23
CA ASN A 257 -11.85 -19.49 5.13
C ASN A 257 -11.00 -18.33 5.64
N ASP A 258 -9.75 -18.59 6.05
CA ASP A 258 -8.81 -17.55 6.48
C ASP A 258 -8.54 -16.57 5.32
N TRP A 259 -8.51 -17.08 4.10
CA TRP A 259 -8.31 -16.27 2.91
C TRP A 259 -9.45 -15.28 2.63
N ASN A 260 -10.71 -15.69 2.83
CA ASN A 260 -11.85 -14.80 2.61
C ASN A 260 -11.89 -13.68 3.66
N GLN A 261 -11.57 -14.00 4.92
CA GLN A 261 -11.49 -13.00 5.99
C GLN A 261 -10.33 -12.02 5.74
N PHE A 262 -9.16 -12.54 5.39
CA PHE A 262 -7.99 -11.74 5.04
C PHE A 262 -8.25 -10.84 3.83
N SER A 263 -8.80 -11.38 2.73
CA SER A 263 -9.11 -10.61 1.52
C SER A 263 -10.09 -9.47 1.81
N SER A 264 -11.12 -9.72 2.63
CA SER A 264 -12.09 -8.69 3.02
C SER A 264 -11.44 -7.59 3.86
N ALA A 265 -10.61 -7.95 4.83
CA ALA A 265 -9.87 -7.00 5.66
C ALA A 265 -8.85 -6.20 4.84
N GLN A 266 -8.13 -6.84 3.92
CA GLN A 266 -7.17 -6.19 3.03
C GLN A 266 -7.86 -5.19 2.10
N LYS A 267 -9.01 -5.54 1.49
CA LYS A 267 -9.81 -4.62 0.68
C LYS A 267 -10.24 -3.37 1.47
N HIS A 268 -10.64 -3.56 2.73
CA HIS A 268 -10.97 -2.46 3.63
C HIS A 268 -9.73 -1.63 3.99
N PHE A 269 -8.59 -2.27 4.26
CA PHE A 269 -7.33 -1.59 4.56
C PHE A 269 -6.85 -0.72 3.40
N ILE A 270 -6.90 -1.22 2.16
CA ILE A 270 -6.48 -0.48 0.96
C ILE A 270 -7.34 0.80 0.80
N THR A 271 -8.65 0.69 0.90
CA THR A 271 -9.58 1.79 0.55
C THR A 271 -10.00 2.66 1.75
N GLY A 272 -9.86 2.16 2.98
CA GLY A 272 -10.35 2.80 4.18
C GLY A 272 -9.66 4.12 4.47
N LYS A 273 -10.41 5.13 4.94
CA LYS A 273 -9.87 6.45 5.32
C LYS A 273 -9.16 6.44 6.67
N THR A 274 -9.45 5.44 7.50
CA THR A 274 -8.91 5.30 8.86
C THR A 274 -8.48 3.87 9.11
N ILE A 275 -7.47 3.68 9.95
CA ILE A 275 -7.03 2.38 10.45
C ILE A 275 -7.32 2.32 11.95
N LYS A 276 -7.83 1.18 12.41
CA LYS A 276 -7.96 0.86 13.83
C LYS A 276 -6.62 0.33 14.34
N ILE A 277 -6.05 1.00 15.33
CA ILE A 277 -4.82 0.58 16.01
C ILE A 277 -5.18 -0.14 17.31
N ASN A 278 -4.57 -1.31 17.51
CA ASN A 278 -4.77 -2.18 18.67
C ASN A 278 -3.44 -2.45 19.39
N PRO A 279 -2.98 -1.52 20.26
CA PRO A 279 -1.76 -1.72 21.02
C PRO A 279 -1.93 -2.80 22.09
N LYS A 280 -0.85 -3.50 22.43
CA LYS A 280 -0.87 -4.50 23.52
C LYS A 280 -1.14 -3.81 24.86
N HIS A 281 -2.10 -4.34 25.62
CA HIS A 281 -2.45 -3.88 26.96
C HIS A 281 -2.88 -2.40 27.03
N LYS A 282 -3.33 -1.79 25.92
CA LYS A 282 -3.88 -0.43 25.89
C LYS A 282 -5.21 -0.40 25.14
N ASN A 283 -5.94 0.70 25.28
CA ASN A 283 -7.18 0.91 24.54
C ASN A 283 -6.93 1.08 23.04
N GLN A 284 -7.88 0.63 22.25
CA GLN A 284 -7.89 0.78 20.79
C GLN A 284 -8.21 2.22 20.41
N TYR A 285 -7.61 2.71 19.33
CA TYR A 285 -7.87 4.03 18.79
C TYR A 285 -7.82 4.01 17.26
N PHE A 286 -8.27 5.10 16.63
CA PHE A 286 -8.28 5.23 15.17
C PHE A 286 -7.28 6.30 14.73
N ILE A 287 -6.58 6.03 13.63
CA ILE A 287 -5.72 7.01 12.96
C ILE A 287 -6.16 7.18 11.50
N PRO A 288 -5.88 8.34 10.88
CA PRO A 288 -5.97 8.46 9.43
C PRO A 288 -5.14 7.39 8.73
N ASN A 289 -5.70 6.76 7.70
CA ASN A 289 -4.99 5.81 6.87
C ASN A 289 -4.18 6.57 5.82
N MET A 290 -2.85 6.50 5.91
CA MET A 290 -1.92 7.08 4.94
C MET A 290 -1.12 6.02 4.18
N ILE A 291 -1.47 4.75 4.35
CA ILE A 291 -0.67 3.63 3.89
C ILE A 291 -1.09 3.20 2.49
N SER A 292 -0.12 3.17 1.58
CA SER A 292 -0.20 2.52 0.28
C SER A 292 0.34 1.09 0.38
N GLY A 293 -0.37 0.15 -0.24
CA GLY A 293 -0.05 -1.28 -0.14
C GLY A 293 0.77 -1.81 -1.31
N TYR A 294 1.70 -2.71 -1.01
CA TYR A 294 2.42 -3.52 -1.98
C TYR A 294 2.43 -4.97 -1.53
N ALA A 295 2.38 -5.91 -2.47
CA ALA A 295 2.55 -7.32 -2.18
C ALA A 295 3.55 -7.94 -3.15
N ILE A 296 4.43 -8.80 -2.65
CA ILE A 296 5.41 -9.54 -3.44
C ILE A 296 5.20 -11.03 -3.18
N SER A 297 5.04 -11.80 -4.25
CA SER A 297 4.97 -13.26 -4.14
C SER A 297 5.45 -13.97 -5.40
N ASN A 298 5.85 -15.23 -5.24
CA ASN A 298 6.09 -16.15 -6.35
C ASN A 298 4.80 -16.89 -6.76
N GLN A 299 3.80 -16.97 -5.88
CA GLN A 299 2.56 -17.73 -6.07
C GLN A 299 1.35 -16.80 -6.18
N TRP A 300 0.16 -17.34 -6.48
CA TRP A 300 -1.09 -16.60 -6.39
C TRP A 300 -1.54 -16.52 -4.93
N ALA A 301 -1.23 -15.41 -4.27
CA ALA A 301 -1.50 -15.23 -2.84
C ALA A 301 -2.71 -14.30 -2.55
N ILE A 302 -3.23 -13.61 -3.58
CA ILE A 302 -4.30 -12.61 -3.44
C ILE A 302 -5.51 -13.01 -4.29
N LYS A 303 -6.70 -12.91 -3.68
CA LYS A 303 -7.97 -13.11 -4.37
C LYS A 303 -8.33 -11.88 -5.18
N VAL A 304 -8.39 -12.02 -6.48
CA VAL A 304 -8.90 -10.98 -7.39
C VAL A 304 -10.24 -11.44 -7.94
N GLU A 305 -11.25 -10.58 -7.85
CA GLU A 305 -12.61 -10.85 -8.35
C GLU A 305 -12.84 -10.06 -9.65
N ASN A 306 -13.79 -10.50 -10.47
CA ASN A 306 -14.19 -9.74 -11.65
C ASN A 306 -14.67 -8.33 -11.22
N GLY A 307 -14.21 -7.30 -11.94
CA GLY A 307 -14.45 -5.90 -11.58
C GLY A 307 -13.62 -5.36 -10.39
N ASP A 308 -12.63 -6.10 -9.88
CA ASP A 308 -11.75 -5.56 -8.85
C ASP A 308 -10.93 -4.37 -9.37
N ARG A 309 -11.08 -3.25 -8.66
CA ARG A 309 -10.47 -1.95 -8.94
C ARG A 309 -9.36 -1.57 -7.97
N ARG A 310 -8.82 -2.55 -7.22
CA ARG A 310 -7.88 -2.32 -6.13
C ARG A 310 -6.51 -2.90 -6.43
N TYR A 311 -6.40 -3.98 -7.19
CA TYR A 311 -5.11 -4.61 -7.50
C TYR A 311 -4.63 -4.27 -8.91
N PHE A 312 -3.46 -3.62 -8.98
CA PHE A 312 -2.65 -3.53 -10.19
C PHE A 312 -1.57 -4.61 -10.15
N ILE A 313 -1.50 -5.44 -11.19
CA ILE A 313 -0.69 -6.66 -11.21
C ILE A 313 0.17 -6.64 -12.48
N PRO A 314 1.32 -5.96 -12.48
CA PRO A 314 2.09 -5.80 -13.70
C PRO A 314 2.66 -7.13 -14.19
N THR A 315 2.88 -7.21 -15.49
CA THR A 315 3.52 -8.34 -16.15
C THR A 315 5.03 -8.17 -16.07
N ILE A 316 5.69 -8.95 -15.21
CA ILE A 316 7.13 -8.84 -14.97
C ILE A 316 7.91 -9.68 -15.99
N SER A 317 8.88 -9.04 -16.65
CA SER A 317 9.73 -9.65 -17.65
C SER A 317 10.77 -10.59 -17.02
N LYS A 318 11.08 -11.66 -17.75
CA LYS A 318 12.15 -12.60 -17.40
C LYS A 318 13.50 -12.23 -18.05
N SER A 319 13.55 -11.15 -18.83
CA SER A 319 14.72 -10.80 -19.67
C SER A 319 16.01 -10.55 -18.90
N LYS A 320 15.92 -10.22 -17.61
CA LYS A 320 17.07 -9.93 -16.73
C LYS A 320 17.33 -10.98 -15.66
N VAL A 321 16.60 -12.09 -15.68
CA VAL A 321 16.80 -13.17 -14.71
C VAL A 321 18.19 -13.78 -14.91
N GLY A 322 19.00 -13.79 -13.84
CA GLY A 322 20.39 -14.25 -13.87
C GLY A 322 21.41 -13.19 -14.33
N ASP A 323 20.97 -12.01 -14.79
CA ASP A 323 21.84 -10.90 -15.20
C ASP A 323 22.40 -10.17 -13.95
N THR A 324 23.43 -10.77 -13.36
CA THR A 324 24.02 -10.30 -12.09
C THR A 324 24.65 -8.92 -12.23
N GLU A 325 25.27 -8.62 -13.38
CA GLU A 325 25.89 -7.31 -13.64
C GLU A 325 24.83 -6.21 -13.72
N TYR A 326 23.71 -6.47 -14.40
CA TYR A 326 22.59 -5.54 -14.46
C TYR A 326 22.03 -5.22 -13.08
N PHE A 327 21.77 -6.23 -12.26
CA PHE A 327 21.25 -6.01 -10.90
C PHE A 327 22.27 -5.35 -9.98
N LYS A 328 23.57 -5.69 -10.09
CA LYS A 328 24.63 -4.99 -9.35
C LYS A 328 24.64 -3.49 -9.68
N LYS A 329 24.49 -3.15 -10.96
CA LYS A 329 24.39 -1.76 -11.41
C LYS A 329 23.13 -1.08 -10.88
N LEU A 330 21.97 -1.75 -10.94
CA LEU A 330 20.72 -1.23 -10.37
C LEU A 330 20.87 -0.90 -8.89
N TYR A 331 21.36 -1.85 -8.09
CA TYR A 331 21.52 -1.67 -6.65
C TYR A 331 22.59 -0.63 -6.30
N SER A 332 23.62 -0.45 -7.13
CA SER A 332 24.57 0.67 -6.92
C SER A 332 23.91 2.05 -7.07
N PHE A 333 22.87 2.18 -7.90
CA PHE A 333 22.10 3.42 -8.00
C PHE A 333 21.10 3.56 -6.85
N ILE A 334 20.44 2.47 -6.42
CA ILE A 334 19.53 2.47 -5.27
C ILE A 334 20.27 2.83 -3.97
N GLN A 335 21.52 2.40 -3.82
CA GLN A 335 22.37 2.72 -2.67
C GLN A 335 23.00 4.12 -2.73
N ASN A 336 22.83 4.85 -3.83
CA ASN A 336 23.40 6.18 -4.00
C ASN A 336 22.37 7.26 -3.61
N ASP A 337 22.62 7.94 -2.49
CA ASP A 337 21.72 8.97 -1.96
C ASP A 337 21.46 10.12 -2.93
N LEU A 338 22.46 10.56 -3.71
CA LEU A 338 22.26 11.60 -4.72
C LEU A 338 21.24 11.16 -5.79
N VAL A 339 21.31 9.90 -6.22
CA VAL A 339 20.39 9.35 -7.23
C VAL A 339 18.99 9.18 -6.63
N MET A 340 18.89 8.73 -5.38
CA MET A 340 17.60 8.56 -4.70
C MET A 340 16.94 9.89 -4.35
N GLU A 341 17.72 10.90 -3.98
CA GLU A 341 17.25 12.28 -3.77
C GLU A 341 16.72 12.86 -5.09
N ALA A 342 17.44 12.65 -6.20
CA ALA A 342 16.98 13.06 -7.52
C ALA A 342 15.70 12.32 -7.96
N PHE A 343 15.62 11.00 -7.73
CA PHE A 343 14.42 10.21 -8.02
C PHE A 343 13.22 10.69 -7.19
N TYR A 344 13.44 10.98 -5.90
CA TYR A 344 12.43 11.52 -5.00
C TYR A 344 11.88 12.84 -5.55
N TRP A 345 12.74 13.80 -5.88
CA TRP A 345 12.31 15.09 -6.40
C TRP A 345 11.65 15.01 -7.78
N GLU A 346 12.12 14.12 -8.66
CA GLU A 346 11.44 13.87 -9.94
C GLU A 346 10.04 13.30 -9.73
N CYS A 347 9.85 12.40 -8.75
CA CYS A 347 8.52 11.91 -8.37
C CYS A 347 7.60 13.04 -7.87
N ILE A 348 8.12 13.96 -7.04
CA ILE A 348 7.37 15.15 -6.60
C ILE A 348 6.95 16.01 -7.80
N ASP A 349 7.84 16.20 -8.77
CA ASP A 349 7.59 17.03 -9.95
C ASP A 349 6.60 16.35 -10.92
N ILE A 350 6.67 15.02 -11.09
CA ILE A 350 5.68 14.23 -11.83
C ILE A 350 4.30 14.37 -11.20
N GLU A 351 4.21 14.26 -9.86
CA GLU A 351 2.91 14.33 -9.16
C GLU A 351 2.23 15.70 -9.34
N LYS A 352 3.01 16.78 -9.32
CA LYS A 352 2.49 18.14 -9.53
C LYS A 352 2.02 18.39 -10.96
N THR A 353 2.68 17.78 -11.94
CA THR A 353 2.49 18.10 -13.37
C THR A 353 1.57 17.12 -14.10
N ASN A 354 1.35 15.93 -13.55
CA ASN A 354 0.62 14.87 -14.23
C ASN A 354 -0.54 14.34 -13.36
N PRO A 355 -1.81 14.60 -13.73
CA PRO A 355 -2.96 14.08 -12.99
C PRO A 355 -3.06 12.56 -13.16
N PHE A 356 -2.55 11.80 -12.17
CA PHE A 356 -2.67 10.35 -12.12
C PHE A 356 -3.98 9.92 -11.45
N ASN A 357 -4.74 9.05 -12.11
CA ASN A 357 -5.94 8.41 -11.54
C ASN A 357 -5.66 6.94 -11.21
N GLU A 358 -5.45 6.67 -9.93
CA GLU A 358 -5.17 5.34 -9.40
C GLU A 358 -6.26 4.30 -9.69
N ARG A 359 -7.51 4.71 -9.92
CA ARG A 359 -8.62 3.79 -10.21
C ARG A 359 -8.66 3.31 -11.66
N LEU A 360 -7.88 3.92 -12.56
CA LEU A 360 -7.75 3.48 -13.95
C LEU A 360 -6.64 2.43 -14.07
N ILE A 361 -6.86 1.28 -13.43
CA ILE A 361 -5.92 0.15 -13.48
C ILE A 361 -5.94 -0.46 -14.89
N PRO A 362 -4.79 -0.56 -15.58
CA PRO A 362 -4.73 -1.19 -16.89
C PRO A 362 -5.00 -2.70 -16.78
N ASP A 363 -5.54 -3.26 -17.85
CA ASP A 363 -5.78 -4.69 -17.96
C ASP A 363 -4.48 -5.41 -18.28
N THR A 364 -3.97 -6.20 -17.32
CA THR A 364 -2.71 -6.90 -17.49
C THR A 364 -2.92 -8.39 -17.77
N VAL A 365 -1.96 -9.00 -18.47
CA VAL A 365 -1.95 -10.44 -18.72
C VAL A 365 -2.01 -11.21 -17.41
N CYS A 366 -1.20 -10.82 -16.42
CA CYS A 366 -1.19 -11.47 -15.11
C CYS A 366 -2.53 -11.36 -14.37
N LYS A 367 -3.22 -10.21 -14.44
CA LYS A 367 -4.53 -10.06 -13.79
C LYS A 367 -5.58 -10.97 -14.43
N ASN A 368 -5.57 -11.09 -15.75
CA ASN A 368 -6.46 -12.01 -16.46
C ASN A 368 -6.17 -13.47 -16.11
N GLU A 369 -4.90 -13.87 -15.95
CA GLU A 369 -4.54 -15.21 -15.48
C GLU A 369 -5.12 -15.52 -14.09
N ILE A 370 -5.01 -14.59 -13.12
CA ILE A 370 -5.62 -14.78 -11.78
C ILE A 370 -7.12 -14.97 -11.86
N LEU A 371 -7.80 -14.12 -12.64
CA LEU A 371 -9.25 -14.15 -12.75
C LEU A 371 -9.73 -15.48 -13.31
N ASN A 372 -8.96 -16.07 -14.23
CA ASN A 372 -9.24 -17.39 -14.78
C ASN A 372 -8.94 -18.51 -13.77
N ASP A 373 -7.83 -18.45 -13.03
CA ASP A 373 -7.49 -19.43 -11.98
C ASP A 373 -8.45 -19.40 -10.79
N HIS A 374 -9.13 -18.26 -10.56
CA HIS A 374 -10.11 -18.06 -9.49
C HIS A 374 -11.55 -17.93 -10.01
N LEU A 375 -11.81 -18.42 -11.22
CA LEU A 375 -13.12 -18.34 -11.85
C LEU A 375 -14.18 -19.05 -10.98
N LEU A 376 -15.35 -18.42 -10.82
CA LEU A 376 -16.44 -19.02 -10.04
C LEU A 376 -16.86 -20.35 -10.67
N SER A 377 -17.18 -21.35 -9.83
CA SER A 377 -17.42 -22.72 -10.29
C SER A 377 -18.56 -22.83 -11.31
N ILE A 378 -19.57 -21.94 -11.26
CA ILE A 378 -20.64 -21.89 -12.27
C ILE A 378 -20.15 -21.41 -13.64
N TYR A 379 -19.24 -20.44 -13.68
CA TYR A 379 -18.62 -19.96 -14.92
C TYR A 379 -17.61 -20.98 -15.44
N GLU A 380 -16.85 -21.62 -14.55
CA GLU A 380 -15.93 -22.71 -14.90
C GLU A 380 -16.68 -23.92 -15.48
N PHE A 381 -17.86 -24.25 -14.94
CA PHE A 381 -18.75 -25.26 -15.48
C PHE A 381 -19.18 -24.94 -16.91
N ILE A 382 -19.69 -23.73 -17.16
CA ILE A 382 -20.13 -23.33 -18.50
C ILE A 382 -18.94 -23.28 -19.47
N LYS A 383 -17.77 -22.79 -19.00
CA LYS A 383 -16.51 -22.77 -19.77
C LYS A 383 -16.14 -24.16 -20.26
N ASN A 384 -15.98 -25.10 -19.33
CA ASN A 384 -15.47 -26.43 -19.63
C ASN A 384 -16.48 -27.30 -20.38
N LYS A 385 -17.77 -27.19 -20.04
CA LYS A 385 -18.80 -28.06 -20.62
C LYS A 385 -19.26 -27.60 -22.00
N TYR A 386 -19.28 -26.29 -22.24
CA TYR A 386 -19.84 -25.74 -23.46
C TYR A 386 -18.79 -24.99 -24.28
N VAL A 387 -18.21 -23.93 -23.73
CA VAL A 387 -17.35 -23.00 -24.49
C VAL A 387 -16.11 -23.69 -25.06
N LEU A 388 -15.33 -24.40 -24.24
CA LEU A 388 -14.13 -25.09 -24.69
C LEU A 388 -14.42 -26.30 -25.57
N GLN A 389 -15.65 -26.83 -25.53
CA GLN A 389 -16.08 -27.93 -26.38
C GLN A 389 -16.66 -27.44 -27.72
N GLY A 390 -16.70 -26.12 -27.95
CA GLY A 390 -17.33 -25.54 -29.14
C GLY A 390 -18.86 -25.73 -29.17
N LEU A 391 -19.50 -25.97 -28.02
CA LEU A 391 -20.92 -26.27 -27.90
C LEU A 391 -21.73 -25.05 -27.45
N GLY A 392 -22.98 -24.98 -27.92
CA GLY A 392 -24.00 -24.10 -27.37
C GLY A 392 -24.71 -24.74 -26.17
N ILE A 393 -25.44 -23.93 -25.40
CA ILE A 393 -26.42 -24.46 -24.45
C ILE A 393 -27.69 -24.75 -25.26
N GLU A 394 -27.91 -26.02 -25.59
CA GLU A 394 -29.19 -26.47 -26.12
C GLU A 394 -30.30 -26.25 -25.11
N ARG A 395 -31.51 -25.99 -25.60
CA ARG A 395 -32.71 -25.65 -24.82
C ARG A 395 -32.84 -26.52 -23.56
N ILE A 396 -32.47 -25.98 -22.41
CA ILE A 396 -32.42 -26.69 -21.12
C ILE A 396 -33.12 -25.88 -20.04
N THR A 397 -33.85 -26.55 -19.14
CA THR A 397 -34.48 -25.86 -18.00
C THR A 397 -33.44 -25.35 -17.00
N ARG A 398 -33.75 -24.26 -16.30
CA ARG A 398 -32.93 -23.75 -15.18
C ARG A 398 -32.56 -24.85 -14.18
N MET A 399 -33.51 -25.74 -13.87
CA MET A 399 -33.31 -26.83 -12.92
C MET A 399 -32.33 -27.88 -13.46
N ALA A 400 -32.50 -28.28 -14.73
CA ALA A 400 -31.63 -29.25 -15.36
C ALA A 400 -30.20 -28.72 -15.49
N LEU A 401 -30.01 -27.46 -15.92
CA LEU A 401 -28.68 -26.84 -15.97
C LEU A 401 -28.01 -26.83 -14.58
N TYR A 402 -28.75 -26.45 -13.54
CA TYR A 402 -28.24 -26.45 -12.17
C TYR A 402 -27.90 -27.85 -11.65
N THR A 403 -28.64 -28.88 -12.10
CA THR A 403 -28.34 -30.29 -11.78
C THR A 403 -27.03 -30.72 -12.43
N LEU A 404 -26.82 -30.38 -13.71
CA LEU A 404 -25.55 -30.63 -14.41
C LEU A 404 -24.38 -29.92 -13.74
N TYR A 405 -24.57 -28.66 -13.35
CA TYR A 405 -23.58 -27.90 -12.58
C TYR A 405 -23.28 -28.55 -11.22
N SER A 406 -24.31 -28.98 -10.49
CA SER A 406 -24.14 -29.63 -9.18
C SER A 406 -23.36 -30.93 -9.29
N ASN A 407 -23.58 -31.71 -10.36
CA ASN A 407 -22.82 -32.93 -10.62
C ASN A 407 -21.36 -32.60 -10.96
N PHE A 408 -21.11 -31.63 -11.85
CA PHE A 408 -19.76 -31.15 -12.15
C PHE A 408 -18.98 -30.74 -10.89
N CYS A 409 -19.62 -30.03 -9.97
CA CYS A 409 -18.99 -29.66 -8.70
C CYS A 409 -18.68 -30.88 -7.81
N LYS A 410 -19.59 -31.87 -7.74
CA LYS A 410 -19.35 -33.10 -6.97
C LYS A 410 -18.18 -33.89 -7.55
N ASP A 411 -18.13 -34.04 -8.87
CA ASP A 411 -17.10 -34.79 -9.58
C ASP A 411 -15.71 -34.17 -9.38
N LYS A 412 -15.62 -32.83 -9.33
CA LYS A 412 -14.38 -32.11 -9.04
C LYS A 412 -14.08 -31.91 -7.54
N GLY A 413 -14.98 -32.30 -6.64
CA GLY A 413 -14.85 -32.05 -5.20
C GLY A 413 -14.93 -30.55 -4.81
N ILE A 414 -15.59 -29.72 -5.63
CA ILE A 414 -15.71 -28.27 -5.43
C ILE A 414 -17.02 -27.94 -4.70
N LYS A 415 -16.99 -26.90 -3.85
CA LYS A 415 -18.19 -26.40 -3.16
C LYS A 415 -19.24 -25.87 -4.15
N ILE A 416 -20.47 -26.40 -4.03
CA ILE A 416 -21.62 -25.97 -4.83
C ILE A 416 -22.14 -24.62 -4.34
N ILE A 417 -22.38 -23.69 -5.27
CA ILE A 417 -23.03 -22.41 -5.00
C ILE A 417 -24.55 -22.62 -4.94
N PRO A 418 -25.29 -22.03 -3.98
CA PRO A 418 -26.74 -22.15 -3.91
C PRO A 418 -27.46 -21.74 -5.19
N LYS A 419 -28.53 -22.44 -5.54
CA LYS A 419 -29.33 -22.29 -6.77
C LYS A 419 -29.61 -20.84 -7.18
N ASN A 420 -30.17 -20.03 -6.28
CA ASN A 420 -30.53 -18.63 -6.61
C ASN A 420 -29.29 -17.77 -6.89
N GLU A 421 -28.21 -17.99 -6.16
CA GLU A 421 -26.94 -17.30 -6.37
C GLU A 421 -26.33 -17.71 -7.71
N ALA A 422 -26.31 -19.01 -8.04
CA ALA A 422 -25.78 -19.49 -9.32
C ALA A 422 -26.49 -18.85 -10.53
N TYR A 423 -27.81 -18.69 -10.48
CA TYR A 423 -28.56 -18.02 -11.55
C TYR A 423 -28.25 -16.53 -11.65
N LYS A 424 -28.20 -15.84 -10.51
CA LYS A 424 -27.83 -14.42 -10.46
C LYS A 424 -26.45 -14.19 -11.08
N ARG A 425 -25.48 -15.07 -10.79
CA ARG A 425 -24.14 -15.03 -11.41
C ARG A 425 -24.19 -15.16 -12.93
N LEU A 426 -24.99 -16.09 -13.45
CA LEU A 426 -25.16 -16.22 -14.91
C LEU A 426 -25.77 -14.94 -15.53
N GLU A 427 -26.77 -14.34 -14.87
CA GLU A 427 -27.39 -13.09 -15.31
C GLU A 427 -26.38 -11.93 -15.32
N GLU A 428 -25.47 -11.84 -14.34
CA GLU A 428 -24.42 -10.81 -14.25
C GLU A 428 -23.51 -10.76 -15.49
N ILE A 429 -23.27 -11.90 -16.15
CA ILE A 429 -22.45 -11.99 -17.38
C ILE A 429 -23.28 -12.02 -18.67
N GLY A 430 -24.60 -11.79 -18.57
CA GLY A 430 -25.51 -11.75 -19.72
C GLY A 430 -26.07 -13.12 -20.14
N ILE A 431 -25.85 -14.18 -19.37
CA ILE A 431 -26.49 -15.49 -19.55
C ILE A 431 -27.81 -15.49 -18.77
N ASN A 432 -28.85 -14.95 -19.40
CA ASN A 432 -30.18 -14.80 -18.87
C ASN A 432 -31.07 -16.00 -19.23
N SER A 433 -31.92 -16.42 -18.30
CA SER A 433 -32.96 -17.40 -18.62
C SER A 433 -34.14 -16.71 -19.32
N GLN A 434 -34.72 -17.37 -20.31
CA GLN A 434 -35.90 -16.88 -21.04
C GLN A 434 -37.12 -17.75 -20.78
N ARG A 435 -38.31 -17.18 -21.03
CA ARG A 435 -39.58 -17.89 -20.93
C ARG A 435 -39.66 -18.89 -22.07
N GLY A 436 -39.75 -20.18 -21.72
CA GLY A 436 -39.92 -21.26 -22.68
C GLY A 436 -41.39 -21.44 -23.04
N GLY A 437 -42.02 -22.47 -22.45
CA GLY A 437 -43.45 -22.80 -22.61
C GLY A 437 -44.20 -22.75 -21.28
N GLN A 438 -45.25 -23.58 -21.12
CA GLN A 438 -46.07 -23.66 -19.89
C GLN A 438 -45.20 -23.62 -18.62
N ASN A 439 -45.21 -22.46 -17.95
CA ASN A 439 -44.51 -22.16 -16.69
C ASN A 439 -43.03 -22.59 -16.59
N THR A 440 -42.30 -22.68 -17.71
CA THR A 440 -40.90 -23.13 -17.73
C THR A 440 -39.95 -22.01 -18.14
N THR A 441 -38.85 -21.88 -17.39
CA THR A 441 -37.72 -20.97 -17.69
C THR A 441 -36.52 -21.79 -18.15
N ILE A 442 -35.97 -21.42 -19.30
CA ILE A 442 -34.92 -22.16 -20.02
C ILE A 442 -33.69 -21.29 -20.29
N TYR A 443 -32.56 -21.94 -20.53
CA TYR A 443 -31.38 -21.36 -21.18
C TYR A 443 -31.27 -21.94 -22.58
N GLU A 444 -30.97 -21.09 -23.56
CA GLU A 444 -30.74 -21.47 -24.95
C GLU A 444 -29.79 -20.44 -25.56
N TYR A 445 -28.57 -20.87 -25.88
CA TYR A 445 -27.48 -20.01 -26.35
C TYR A 445 -26.68 -20.74 -27.43
N SER A 446 -26.42 -20.10 -28.57
CA SER A 446 -25.53 -20.64 -29.59
C SER A 446 -24.07 -20.67 -29.11
N LYS A 447 -23.23 -21.47 -29.78
CA LYS A 447 -21.79 -21.51 -29.49
C LYS A 447 -21.13 -20.13 -29.68
N GLU A 448 -21.54 -19.37 -30.70
CA GLU A 448 -21.02 -18.03 -31.00
C GLU A 448 -21.42 -17.02 -29.91
N GLN A 449 -22.66 -17.11 -29.41
CA GLN A 449 -23.13 -16.25 -28.33
C GLN A 449 -22.33 -16.50 -27.03
N LEU A 450 -22.14 -17.77 -26.65
CA LEU A 450 -21.36 -18.11 -25.46
C LEU A 450 -19.89 -17.70 -25.61
N LEU A 451 -19.29 -17.95 -26.77
CA LEU A 451 -17.91 -17.54 -27.04
C LEU A 451 -17.75 -16.01 -26.94
N THR A 452 -18.68 -15.25 -27.51
CA THR A 452 -18.68 -13.78 -27.45
C THR A 452 -18.79 -13.29 -26.00
N ILE A 453 -19.67 -13.88 -25.19
CA ILE A 453 -19.81 -13.55 -23.76
C ILE A 453 -18.50 -13.83 -23.02
N TYR A 454 -17.91 -15.01 -23.21
CA TYR A 454 -16.70 -15.42 -22.51
C TYR A 454 -15.46 -14.63 -22.94
N GLN A 455 -15.37 -14.22 -24.20
CA GLN A 455 -14.33 -13.32 -24.69
C GLN A 455 -14.47 -11.91 -24.10
N LYS A 456 -15.71 -11.38 -24.06
CA LYS A 456 -16.00 -10.07 -23.46
C LYS A 456 -15.65 -10.02 -21.98
N GLU A 457 -16.00 -11.06 -21.23
CA GLU A 457 -15.68 -11.18 -19.79
C GLU A 457 -14.23 -11.64 -19.52
N LYS A 458 -13.43 -11.90 -20.57
CA LYS A 458 -12.04 -12.37 -20.50
C LYS A 458 -11.85 -13.68 -19.72
N PHE A 459 -12.85 -14.56 -19.80
CA PHE A 459 -12.83 -15.89 -19.20
C PHE A 459 -12.14 -16.94 -20.09
N ILE A 460 -11.49 -16.52 -21.17
CA ILE A 460 -10.68 -17.36 -22.06
C ILE A 460 -9.25 -16.81 -22.08
N THR A 461 -8.29 -17.70 -21.97
CA THR A 461 -6.86 -17.44 -21.97
C THR A 461 -6.22 -18.05 -23.22
N LYS A 462 -4.96 -17.69 -23.49
CA LYS A 462 -4.15 -18.28 -24.57
C LYS A 462 -3.88 -19.79 -24.41
N ASN A 463 -4.09 -20.34 -23.21
CA ASN A 463 -3.88 -21.77 -22.91
C ASN A 463 -5.17 -22.58 -23.04
N ASP A 464 -6.30 -21.94 -23.34
CA ASP A 464 -7.57 -22.60 -23.52
C ASP A 464 -7.72 -23.03 -24.98
N ASP A 465 -7.70 -24.34 -25.23
CA ASP A 465 -8.00 -24.92 -26.53
C ASP A 465 -9.52 -25.02 -26.71
N ILE A 466 -10.05 -24.34 -27.72
CA ILE A 466 -11.45 -24.47 -28.12
C ILE A 466 -11.52 -25.59 -29.16
N PHE A 467 -12.22 -26.66 -28.82
CA PHE A 467 -12.41 -27.79 -29.71
C PHE A 467 -13.09 -27.34 -31.02
N ASN A 468 -12.39 -27.51 -32.15
CA ASN A 468 -12.95 -27.36 -33.48
C ASN A 468 -13.14 -28.76 -34.08
N GLN A 469 -14.35 -29.05 -34.57
CA GLN A 469 -14.66 -30.33 -35.22
C GLN A 469 -13.80 -30.62 -36.48
N GLU A 470 -13.04 -29.65 -36.98
CA GLU A 470 -12.10 -29.83 -38.10
C GLU A 470 -10.76 -30.49 -37.68
N ASP A 471 -10.41 -30.49 -36.39
CA ASP A 471 -9.12 -31.01 -35.90
C ASP A 471 -9.08 -32.56 -35.81
N GLU A 472 -10.23 -33.25 -35.85
CA GLU A 472 -10.29 -34.73 -35.93
C GLU A 472 -9.74 -35.28 -37.25
N GLN A 473 -9.91 -34.56 -38.37
CA GLN A 473 -9.50 -35.09 -39.68
C GLN A 473 -7.98 -35.13 -39.92
N LYS A 474 -7.17 -34.53 -39.04
CA LYS A 474 -5.70 -34.53 -39.18
C LYS A 474 -5.00 -35.62 -38.37
N VAL A 475 -5.65 -36.21 -37.36
CA VAL A 475 -5.00 -37.20 -36.48
C VAL A 475 -5.07 -38.62 -37.07
N ASP A 476 -6.05 -38.91 -37.93
CA ASP A 476 -6.25 -40.25 -38.50
C ASP A 476 -5.41 -40.57 -39.76
N VAL A 477 -4.54 -39.66 -40.23
CA VAL A 477 -3.76 -39.87 -41.48
C VAL A 477 -2.36 -40.46 -41.24
N GLU A 478 -1.84 -40.52 -40.01
CA GLU A 478 -0.45 -40.98 -39.76
C GLU A 478 -0.29 -42.39 -39.13
N ILE A 479 -1.37 -43.12 -38.86
CA ILE A 479 -1.28 -44.47 -38.27
C ILE A 479 -1.89 -45.52 -39.20
N GLY A 480 -1.25 -45.76 -40.36
CA GLY A 480 -1.79 -46.72 -41.32
C GLY A 480 -0.85 -47.07 -42.46
N GLY A 481 0.39 -47.47 -42.16
CA GLY A 481 1.33 -47.84 -43.22
C GLY A 481 2.53 -48.64 -42.73
N THR A 482 2.35 -49.90 -42.34
CA THR A 482 3.46 -50.87 -42.37
C THR A 482 2.94 -52.24 -42.75
N THR A 483 2.95 -52.49 -44.06
CA THR A 483 2.72 -53.78 -44.69
C THR A 483 3.89 -54.71 -44.37
N THR A 484 3.59 -55.84 -43.74
CA THR A 484 4.46 -57.01 -43.63
C THR A 484 4.91 -57.49 -45.02
N LYS A 485 6.22 -57.62 -45.23
CA LYS A 485 6.79 -58.53 -46.24
C LYS A 485 7.60 -59.61 -45.54
N LYS A 486 7.12 -60.84 -45.67
CA LYS A 486 7.91 -62.07 -45.59
C LYS A 486 8.74 -62.15 -46.87
N ASP A 487 10.05 -62.23 -46.75
CA ASP A 487 10.86 -63.44 -46.99
C ASP A 487 12.31 -63.18 -46.58
#